data_AF-A1D0L6-F1
#
_entry.id   AF-A1D0L6-F1
#
_cell.length_a   1.000
_cell.length_b   1.000
_cell.length_c   1.000
_cell.angle_alpha   90.00
_cell.angle_beta   90.00
_cell.angle_gamma   90.00
#
_symmetry.space_group_name_H-M   'P 1'
#
loop_
_entity.id
_entity.type
_entity.pdbx_description
1 polymer ?
#
loop_
_entity_poly.entity_id
_entity_poly.type
_entity_poly.pdbx_seq_one_letter_code
_entity_poly.pdbx_strand_id
1 'polypeptide(L)'
;MCQEGEVMIAVPLDLMITIDSIPASLIKQFPPGTSIHGILAAFLTEGDHEFLKRWDLWRKVWPSRKDFEDSMPILWPENLRRSNSEFQQIPCERPFLLPPSASGIWNAFETNQKNRKFESKSQNLLAQQEKRLQDAWRNVLTVFPNMDRDRFSFHWLILNTRSFYYVKPGQEPPEDWNDAIGLVPFADYFNHSDDARKGKSLPPSKD
;
A
#
# COMPACT_ATOMS: atom_id res chain seq x y z
N MET A 1 -20.91 -23.82 11.19
CA MET A 1 -20.89 -23.54 9.74
C MET A 1 -21.43 -22.13 9.57
N CYS A 2 -20.62 -21.20 9.04
CA CYS A 2 -21.15 -19.87 8.67
C CYS A 2 -22.02 -19.98 7.43
N GLN A 3 -23.08 -19.18 7.39
CA GLN A 3 -24.02 -19.11 6.27
C GLN A 3 -23.62 -18.02 5.28
N GLU A 4 -24.04 -18.18 4.02
CA GLU A 4 -23.82 -17.14 3.02
C GLU A 4 -24.58 -15.86 3.40
N GLY A 5 -23.88 -14.72 3.40
CA GLY A 5 -24.44 -13.43 3.79
C GLY A 5 -24.39 -13.13 5.30
N GLU A 6 -23.86 -14.05 6.11
CA GLU A 6 -23.63 -13.82 7.53
C GLU A 6 -22.52 -12.78 7.75
N VAL A 7 -22.72 -11.91 8.74
CA VAL A 7 -21.70 -10.91 9.14
C VAL A 7 -20.56 -11.65 9.83
N MET A 8 -19.43 -11.77 9.14
CA MET A 8 -18.22 -12.38 9.69
C MET A 8 -17.53 -11.47 10.72
N ILE A 9 -17.52 -10.16 10.46
CA ILE A 9 -16.95 -9.15 11.34
C ILE A 9 -17.62 -7.80 11.12
N ALA A 10 -17.81 -7.03 12.19
CA ALA A 10 -18.22 -5.64 12.15
C ALA A 10 -17.13 -4.79 12.81
N VAL A 11 -16.60 -3.81 12.08
CA VAL A 11 -15.55 -2.91 12.57
C VAL A 11 -16.11 -1.50 12.63
N PRO A 12 -16.16 -0.89 13.82
CA PRO A 12 -16.51 0.52 13.99
C PRO A 12 -15.64 1.45 13.11
N LEU A 13 -16.26 2.46 12.49
CA LEU A 13 -15.56 3.41 11.61
C LEU A 13 -14.47 4.20 12.35
N ASP A 14 -14.67 4.48 13.64
CA ASP A 14 -13.71 5.19 14.48
C ASP A 14 -12.46 4.37 14.84
N LEU A 15 -12.50 3.05 14.62
CA LEU A 15 -11.34 2.16 14.72
C LEU A 15 -10.55 2.06 13.42
N MET A 16 -11.11 2.50 12.28
CA MET A 16 -10.39 2.53 11.02
C MET A 16 -9.29 3.60 11.04
N ILE A 17 -8.17 3.31 10.38
CA ILE A 17 -7.12 4.31 10.13
C ILE A 17 -7.27 4.75 8.67
N THR A 18 -7.80 5.96 8.49
CA THR A 18 -7.95 6.62 7.19
C THR A 18 -7.35 8.01 7.26
N ILE A 19 -7.36 8.75 6.15
CA ILE A 19 -6.92 10.15 6.13
C ILE A 19 -7.73 11.03 7.10
N ASP A 20 -9.02 10.70 7.34
CA ASP A 20 -9.87 11.42 8.29
C ASP A 20 -9.46 11.20 9.76
N SER A 21 -8.74 10.12 10.06
CA SER A 21 -8.25 9.82 11.41
C SER A 21 -7.06 10.71 11.79
N ILE A 22 -6.46 11.42 10.83
CA ILE A 22 -5.29 12.27 11.04
C ILE A 22 -5.72 13.72 11.34
N PRO A 23 -5.14 14.39 12.36
CA PRO A 23 -5.40 15.79 12.62
C PRO A 23 -5.15 16.67 11.38
N ALA A 24 -6.11 17.52 11.02
CA ALA A 24 -5.99 18.40 9.84
C ALA A 24 -4.79 19.36 9.93
N SER A 25 -4.34 19.70 11.14
CA SER A 25 -3.11 20.48 11.37
C SER A 25 -1.84 19.75 10.94
N LEU A 26 -1.81 18.41 11.01
CA LEU A 26 -0.71 17.60 10.52
C LEU A 26 -0.77 17.46 8.99
N ILE A 27 -1.95 17.18 8.44
CA ILE A 27 -2.14 17.07 6.97
C ILE A 27 -1.66 18.34 6.26
N LYS A 28 -1.99 19.53 6.81
CA LYS A 28 -1.59 20.84 6.25
C LYS A 28 -0.09 21.10 6.21
N GLN A 29 0.73 20.33 6.92
CA GLN A 29 2.19 20.48 6.89
C GLN A 29 2.80 19.82 5.65
N PHE A 30 2.12 18.84 5.06
CA PHE A 30 2.62 18.14 3.89
C PHE A 30 2.48 18.99 2.61
N PRO A 31 3.41 18.87 1.66
CA PRO A 31 3.28 19.50 0.35
C PRO A 31 1.97 19.09 -0.35
N PRO A 32 1.36 19.99 -1.14
CA PRO A 32 0.21 19.64 -1.98
C PRO A 32 0.52 18.45 -2.89
N GLY A 33 -0.42 17.51 -3.01
CA GLY A 33 -0.25 16.28 -3.80
C GLY A 33 0.54 15.16 -3.10
N THR A 34 0.84 15.29 -1.81
CA THR A 34 1.38 14.16 -1.04
C THR A 34 0.36 13.03 -0.97
N SER A 35 0.78 11.82 -1.37
CA SER A 35 -0.09 10.63 -1.33
C SER A 35 -0.63 10.35 0.08
N ILE A 36 -1.86 9.83 0.15
CA ILE A 36 -2.49 9.42 1.41
C ILE A 36 -1.66 8.31 2.08
N HIS A 37 -1.07 7.42 1.30
CA HIS A 37 -0.10 6.42 1.79
C HIS A 37 1.08 7.06 2.54
N GLY A 38 1.69 8.11 1.98
CA GLY A 38 2.82 8.79 2.60
C GLY A 38 2.44 9.48 3.91
N ILE A 39 1.28 10.14 3.94
CA ILE A 39 0.77 10.82 5.15
C ILE A 39 0.46 9.80 6.25
N LEU A 40 -0.26 8.72 5.93
CA LEU A 40 -0.60 7.67 6.89
C LEU A 40 0.65 6.93 7.39
N ALA A 41 1.63 6.65 6.52
CA ALA A 41 2.88 6.02 6.93
C ALA A 41 3.68 6.91 7.90
N ALA A 42 3.76 8.21 7.61
CA ALA A 42 4.41 9.17 8.52
C ALA A 42 3.66 9.26 9.86
N PHE A 43 2.33 9.30 9.83
CA PHE A 43 1.51 9.30 11.04
C PHE A 43 1.68 8.02 11.89
N LEU A 44 1.76 6.84 11.27
CA LEU A 44 2.01 5.60 11.99
C LEU A 44 3.43 5.54 12.58
N THR A 45 4.37 6.29 12.00
CA THR A 45 5.78 6.31 12.43
C THR A 45 6.04 7.34 13.54
N GLU A 46 5.56 8.57 13.38
CA GLU A 46 5.87 9.73 14.22
C GLU A 46 4.62 10.35 14.90
N GLY A 47 3.44 9.75 14.72
CA GLY A 47 2.22 10.19 15.35
C GLY A 47 2.24 9.99 16.87
N ASP A 48 1.32 10.68 17.55
CA ASP A 48 1.21 10.63 19.01
C ASP A 48 1.03 9.19 19.51
N HIS A 49 1.94 8.76 20.38
CA HIS A 49 1.97 7.40 20.92
C HIS A 49 0.71 7.07 21.71
N GLU A 50 0.17 8.02 22.50
CA GLU A 50 -1.05 7.77 23.27
C GLU A 50 -2.28 7.65 22.36
N PHE A 51 -2.35 8.44 21.29
CA PHE A 51 -3.37 8.27 20.27
C PHE A 51 -3.29 6.90 19.58
N LEU A 52 -2.09 6.46 19.22
CA LEU A 52 -1.85 5.20 18.50
C LEU A 52 -2.03 3.95 19.39
N LYS A 53 -1.97 4.10 20.72
CA LYS A 53 -2.05 3.02 21.71
C LYS A 53 -3.28 2.12 21.56
N ARG A 54 -4.40 2.70 21.12
CA ARG A 54 -5.65 1.95 20.87
C ARG A 54 -5.49 0.83 19.83
N TRP A 55 -4.48 0.93 18.97
CA TRP A 55 -4.17 -0.05 17.93
C TRP A 55 -2.99 -0.97 18.29
N ASP A 56 -2.35 -0.82 19.45
CA ASP A 56 -1.12 -1.56 19.80
C ASP A 56 -1.27 -3.07 19.69
N LEU A 57 -2.39 -3.63 20.18
CA LEU A 57 -2.61 -5.08 20.11
C LEU A 57 -2.76 -5.58 18.67
N TRP A 58 -3.41 -4.80 17.81
CA TRP A 58 -3.54 -5.14 16.40
C TRP A 58 -2.22 -4.94 15.64
N ARG A 59 -1.46 -3.88 15.93
CA ARG A 59 -0.13 -3.66 15.35
C ARG A 59 0.90 -4.73 15.73
N LYS A 60 0.75 -5.35 16.91
CA LYS A 60 1.62 -6.45 17.36
C LYS A 60 1.51 -7.71 16.52
N VAL A 61 0.44 -7.87 15.73
CA VAL A 61 0.27 -9.02 14.84
C VAL A 61 0.50 -8.70 13.36
N TRP A 62 1.02 -7.51 13.08
CA TRP A 62 1.46 -7.17 11.74
C TRP A 62 2.65 -8.04 11.29
N PRO A 63 2.84 -8.21 9.97
CA PRO A 63 4.02 -8.87 9.42
C PRO A 63 5.29 -8.24 9.97
N SER A 64 6.30 -9.07 10.12
CA SER A 64 7.65 -8.59 10.35
C SER A 64 8.22 -7.95 9.09
N ARG A 65 9.29 -7.16 9.24
CA ARG A 65 10.03 -6.64 8.10
C ARG A 65 10.54 -7.76 7.17
N LYS A 66 10.95 -8.89 7.76
CA LYS A 66 11.44 -10.05 7.03
C LYS A 66 10.36 -10.67 6.14
N ASP A 67 9.11 -10.73 6.60
CA ASP A 67 8.00 -11.25 5.79
C ASP A 67 7.83 -10.44 4.49
N PHE A 68 8.04 -9.13 4.55
CA PHE A 68 8.03 -8.29 3.35
C PHE A 68 9.26 -8.51 2.47
N GLU A 69 10.46 -8.64 3.04
CA GLU A 69 11.68 -8.91 2.27
C GLU A 69 11.61 -10.23 1.52
N ASP A 70 11.01 -11.25 2.12
CA ASP A 70 10.90 -12.57 1.52
C ASP A 70 9.79 -12.63 0.44
N SER A 71 8.82 -11.70 0.43
CA SER A 71 7.62 -11.78 -0.42
C SER A 71 7.43 -10.63 -1.42
N MET A 72 7.98 -9.44 -1.15
CA MET A 72 7.69 -8.24 -1.95
C MET A 72 8.83 -7.89 -2.90
N PRO A 73 8.57 -7.88 -4.24
CA PRO A 73 9.59 -7.56 -5.23
C PRO A 73 10.33 -6.24 -5.02
N ILE A 74 9.70 -5.23 -4.42
CA ILE A 74 10.34 -3.93 -4.13
C ILE A 74 11.49 -4.03 -3.12
N LEU A 75 11.49 -5.06 -2.28
CA LEU A 75 12.53 -5.30 -1.27
C LEU A 75 13.53 -6.39 -1.66
N TRP A 76 13.30 -7.10 -2.76
CA TRP A 76 14.21 -8.14 -3.20
C TRP A 76 15.59 -7.56 -3.57
N PRO A 77 16.66 -8.37 -3.46
CA PRO A 77 17.96 -8.06 -4.06
C PRO A 77 17.81 -7.65 -5.52
N GLU A 78 18.60 -6.65 -5.95
CA GLU A 78 18.46 -6.02 -7.28
C GLU A 78 18.53 -7.01 -8.44
N ASN A 79 19.34 -8.07 -8.30
CA ASN A 79 19.47 -9.15 -9.28
C ASN A 79 18.19 -9.98 -9.46
N LEU A 80 17.28 -9.99 -8.47
CA LEU A 80 16.03 -10.76 -8.52
C LEU A 80 14.83 -9.93 -9.04
N ARG A 81 14.91 -8.60 -9.00
CA ARG A 81 13.78 -7.70 -9.29
C ARG A 81 13.99 -6.79 -10.50
N ARG A 82 14.73 -7.27 -11.50
CA ARG A 82 15.00 -6.55 -12.73
C ARG A 82 13.72 -6.00 -13.38
N SER A 83 13.72 -4.71 -13.70
CA SER A 83 12.57 -4.00 -14.28
C SER A 83 13.00 -2.81 -15.14
N ASN A 84 12.03 -2.11 -15.72
CA ASN A 84 12.25 -0.85 -16.44
C ASN A 84 12.23 0.37 -15.52
N SER A 85 12.36 0.17 -14.20
CA SER A 85 12.39 1.24 -13.22
C SER A 85 13.63 2.12 -13.39
N GLU A 86 13.42 3.43 -13.24
CA GLU A 86 14.50 4.42 -13.19
C GLU A 86 15.37 4.29 -11.93
N PHE A 87 14.91 3.57 -10.91
CA PHE A 87 15.63 3.34 -9.66
C PHE A 87 16.55 2.11 -9.69
N GLN A 88 16.63 1.41 -10.82
CA GLN A 88 17.56 0.30 -11.01
C GLN A 88 18.97 0.84 -11.31
N GLN A 89 19.95 0.49 -10.49
CA GLN A 89 21.33 0.99 -10.55
C GLN A 89 22.20 0.17 -11.50
N ILE A 90 21.98 -1.13 -11.59
CA ILE A 90 22.84 -2.05 -12.34
C ILE A 90 22.01 -2.88 -13.34
N PRO A 91 22.35 -2.87 -14.64
CA PRO A 91 21.83 -3.84 -15.59
C PRO A 91 22.33 -5.24 -15.23
N CYS A 92 21.53 -6.00 -14.49
CA CYS A 92 21.88 -7.36 -14.13
C CYS A 92 21.83 -8.26 -15.38
N GLU A 93 22.87 -9.06 -15.59
CA GLU A 93 22.83 -10.17 -16.54
C GLU A 93 21.72 -11.16 -16.12
N ARG A 94 21.16 -11.90 -17.09
CA ARG A 94 19.99 -12.80 -16.92
C ARG A 94 20.06 -13.62 -15.61
N PRO A 95 18.92 -13.96 -14.96
CA PRO A 95 17.56 -14.09 -15.53
C PRO A 95 16.53 -13.02 -15.13
N PHE A 96 15.43 -12.94 -15.90
CA PHE A 96 14.25 -12.12 -15.59
C PHE A 96 13.22 -12.95 -14.81
N LEU A 97 13.14 -12.76 -13.49
CA LEU A 97 12.21 -13.53 -12.64
C LEU A 97 10.80 -12.95 -12.61
N LEU A 98 10.68 -11.63 -12.73
CA LEU A 98 9.40 -10.94 -12.67
C LEU A 98 8.65 -11.03 -14.01
N PRO A 99 7.32 -11.25 -13.99
CA PRO A 99 6.52 -11.23 -15.21
C PRO A 99 6.52 -9.83 -15.86
N PRO A 100 6.25 -9.71 -17.18
CA PRO A 100 6.25 -8.43 -17.87
C PRO A 100 5.35 -7.35 -17.25
N SER A 101 4.22 -7.73 -16.66
CA SER A 101 3.33 -6.81 -15.94
C SER A 101 4.01 -6.15 -14.72
N ALA A 102 4.85 -6.91 -14.01
CA ALA A 102 5.57 -6.42 -12.84
C ALA A 102 6.84 -5.68 -13.25
N SER A 103 7.65 -6.28 -14.13
CA SER A 103 8.96 -5.75 -14.54
C SER A 103 8.87 -4.64 -15.58
N GLY A 104 7.79 -4.57 -16.36
CA GLY A 104 7.72 -3.71 -17.55
C GLY A 104 8.64 -4.17 -18.68
N ILE A 105 9.29 -5.33 -18.56
CA ILE A 105 10.21 -5.87 -19.56
C ILE A 105 9.61 -7.13 -20.17
N TRP A 106 9.53 -7.15 -21.49
CA TRP A 106 9.14 -8.34 -22.25
C TRP A 106 10.31 -9.34 -22.29
N ASN A 107 10.15 -10.46 -21.58
CA ASN A 107 11.15 -11.52 -21.44
C ASN A 107 10.75 -12.85 -22.14
N ALA A 108 9.53 -12.96 -22.67
CA ALA A 108 8.95 -14.23 -23.14
C ALA A 108 8.96 -14.45 -24.67
N PHE A 109 9.08 -13.41 -25.50
CA PHE A 109 9.05 -13.56 -26.96
C PHE A 109 10.02 -12.63 -27.68
N GLU A 110 10.70 -13.15 -28.71
CA GLU A 110 11.40 -12.35 -29.72
C GLU A 110 10.39 -11.74 -30.71
N THR A 111 9.44 -10.94 -30.23
CA THR A 111 8.46 -10.32 -31.12
C THR A 111 8.91 -8.95 -31.59
N ASN A 112 8.72 -8.70 -32.90
CA ASN A 112 8.85 -7.40 -33.59
C ASN A 112 7.93 -6.29 -33.03
N GLN A 113 7.41 -6.43 -31.79
CA GLN A 113 6.53 -5.51 -31.09
C GLN A 113 7.26 -4.63 -30.06
N LYS A 114 8.59 -4.47 -30.17
CA LYS A 114 9.42 -3.61 -29.30
C LYS A 114 8.89 -2.17 -29.14
N ASN A 115 8.02 -1.71 -30.03
CA ASN A 115 7.46 -0.35 -30.03
C ASN A 115 6.02 -0.23 -29.50
N ARG A 116 5.36 -1.30 -29.05
CA ARG A 116 4.02 -1.18 -28.44
C ARG A 116 4.14 -0.93 -26.94
N LYS A 117 4.04 0.35 -26.54
CA LYS A 117 3.78 0.73 -25.14
C LYS A 117 2.37 0.29 -24.76
N PHE A 118 2.26 -0.87 -24.10
CA PHE A 118 1.01 -1.28 -23.45
C PHE A 118 0.92 -0.55 -22.11
N GLU A 119 0.39 0.67 -22.14
CA GLU A 119 0.12 1.43 -20.91
C GLU A 119 -1.25 1.01 -20.37
N SER A 120 -1.25 0.04 -19.46
CA SER A 120 -2.42 -0.27 -18.63
C SER A 120 -2.04 -0.15 -17.17
N LYS A 121 -3.05 -0.01 -16.30
CA LYS A 121 -2.87 0.11 -14.84
C LYS A 121 -2.06 -1.05 -14.24
N SER A 122 -2.07 -2.22 -14.89
CA SER A 122 -1.43 -3.44 -14.41
C SER A 122 -0.05 -3.71 -15.03
N GLN A 123 0.60 -2.68 -15.58
CA GLN A 123 1.94 -2.78 -16.19
C GLN A 123 2.95 -1.91 -15.46
N ASN A 124 4.23 -2.27 -15.50
CA ASN A 124 5.31 -1.55 -14.82
C ASN A 124 5.09 -1.45 -13.31
N LEU A 125 4.44 -2.45 -12.69
CA LEU A 125 4.00 -2.35 -11.29
C LEU A 125 5.17 -2.06 -10.35
N LEU A 126 6.33 -2.70 -10.54
CA LEU A 126 7.48 -2.45 -9.68
C LEU A 126 7.96 -1.00 -9.78
N ALA A 127 8.16 -0.50 -11.01
CA ALA A 127 8.59 0.87 -11.24
C ALA A 127 7.60 1.91 -10.66
N GLN A 128 6.29 1.65 -10.78
CA GLN A 128 5.26 2.51 -10.19
C GLN A 128 5.32 2.51 -8.66
N GLN A 129 5.49 1.34 -8.03
CA GLN A 129 5.57 1.22 -6.57
C GLN A 129 6.83 1.87 -6.01
N GLU A 130 7.98 1.70 -6.69
CA GLU A 130 9.22 2.38 -6.31
C GLU A 130 9.07 3.89 -6.43
N LYS A 131 8.50 4.39 -7.53
CA LYS A 131 8.25 5.82 -7.70
C LYS A 131 7.35 6.38 -6.58
N ARG A 132 6.26 5.69 -6.26
CA ARG A 132 5.35 6.09 -5.18
C ARG A 132 6.05 6.14 -3.82
N LEU A 133 6.85 5.12 -3.49
CA LEU A 133 7.62 5.11 -2.25
C LEU A 133 8.64 6.24 -2.19
N GLN A 134 9.35 6.52 -3.29
CA GLN A 134 10.35 7.61 -3.36
C GLN A 134 9.70 8.99 -3.27
N ASP A 135 8.59 9.22 -3.97
CA ASP A 135 7.84 10.47 -3.91
C ASP A 135 7.26 10.69 -2.49
N ALA A 136 6.71 9.65 -1.88
CA ALA A 136 6.23 9.69 -0.49
C ALA A 136 7.37 9.99 0.49
N TRP A 137 8.52 9.32 0.35
CA TRP A 137 9.70 9.55 1.17
C TRP A 137 10.19 11.00 1.08
N ARG A 138 10.31 11.55 -0.13
CA ARG A 138 10.69 12.94 -0.35
C ARG A 138 9.75 13.93 0.33
N ASN A 139 8.45 13.72 0.19
CA ASN A 139 7.44 14.60 0.78
C ASN A 139 7.41 14.51 2.31
N VAL A 140 7.68 13.33 2.87
CA VAL A 140 7.69 13.14 4.32
C VAL A 140 8.89 13.82 4.96
N LEU A 141 10.05 13.82 4.30
CA LEU A 141 11.23 14.52 4.80
C LEU A 141 11.07 16.05 4.86
N THR A 142 10.11 16.64 4.14
CA THR A 142 9.83 18.08 4.28
C THR A 142 9.12 18.43 5.59
N VAL A 143 8.47 17.45 6.22
CA VAL A 143 7.74 17.62 7.49
C VAL A 143 8.54 17.03 8.66
N PHE A 144 9.16 15.87 8.44
CA PHE A 144 9.96 15.14 9.42
C PHE A 144 11.37 14.91 8.88
N PRO A 145 12.30 15.88 8.99
CA PRO A 145 13.64 15.77 8.41
C PRO A 145 14.49 14.62 8.97
N ASN A 146 14.18 14.19 10.20
CA ASN A 146 14.87 13.11 10.90
C ASN A 146 14.10 11.78 10.85
N MET A 147 13.12 11.65 9.94
CA MET A 147 12.35 10.42 9.77
C MET A 147 13.29 9.23 9.54
N ASP A 148 13.05 8.13 10.25
CA ASP A 148 13.78 6.89 10.02
C ASP A 148 13.23 6.17 8.78
N ARG A 149 14.12 5.85 7.83
CA ARG A 149 13.72 5.28 6.54
C ARG A 149 13.15 3.88 6.67
N ASP A 150 13.69 3.07 7.58
CA ASP A 150 13.26 1.68 7.74
C ASP A 150 11.89 1.61 8.42
N ARG A 151 11.67 2.42 9.46
CA ARG A 151 10.35 2.55 10.12
C ARG A 151 9.31 3.13 9.17
N PHE A 152 9.63 4.18 8.43
CA PHE A 152 8.70 4.78 7.46
C PHE A 152 8.31 3.77 6.37
N SER A 153 9.32 3.15 5.73
CA SER A 153 9.06 2.19 4.65
C SER A 153 8.30 0.97 5.15
N PHE A 154 8.56 0.50 6.37
CA PHE A 154 7.77 -0.56 6.99
C PHE A 154 6.27 -0.20 7.06
N HIS A 155 5.92 0.97 7.59
CA HIS A 155 4.52 1.41 7.65
C HIS A 155 3.91 1.64 6.27
N TRP A 156 4.69 2.12 5.31
CA TRP A 156 4.24 2.27 3.92
C TRP A 156 3.92 0.90 3.29
N LEU A 157 4.70 -0.14 3.57
CA LEU A 157 4.46 -1.51 3.10
C LEU A 157 3.22 -2.13 3.76
N ILE A 158 3.01 -1.86 5.06
CA ILE A 158 1.77 -2.25 5.76
C ILE A 158 0.55 -1.65 5.04
N LEU A 159 0.58 -0.36 4.73
CA LEU A 159 -0.52 0.29 4.03
C LEU A 159 -0.77 -0.31 2.64
N ASN A 160 0.29 -0.62 1.88
CA ASN A 160 0.15 -1.21 0.55
C ASN A 160 -0.37 -2.65 0.54
N THR A 161 -0.17 -3.40 1.64
CA THR A 161 -0.52 -4.83 1.69
C THR A 161 -1.76 -5.13 2.51
N ARG A 162 -2.18 -4.22 3.40
CA ARG A 162 -3.26 -4.45 4.38
C ARG A 162 -4.42 -3.46 4.32
N SER A 163 -4.35 -2.45 3.45
CA SER A 163 -5.46 -1.51 3.28
C SER A 163 -6.56 -2.10 2.42
N PHE A 164 -7.78 -1.67 2.72
CA PHE A 164 -8.94 -1.87 1.85
C PHE A 164 -9.19 -0.60 1.05
N TYR A 165 -9.76 -0.77 -0.16
CA TYR A 165 -10.30 0.36 -0.88
C TYR A 165 -11.41 1.02 -0.05
N TYR A 166 -11.23 2.30 0.29
CA TYR A 166 -12.16 3.04 1.12
C TYR A 166 -12.32 4.47 0.61
N VAL A 167 -13.58 4.87 0.44
CA VAL A 167 -13.99 6.26 0.21
C VAL A 167 -15.08 6.55 1.24
N LYS A 168 -14.93 7.66 1.97
CA LYS A 168 -15.90 8.07 2.98
C LYS A 168 -17.28 8.26 2.33
N PRO A 169 -18.37 7.77 2.94
CA PRO A 169 -19.71 8.00 2.42
C PRO A 169 -20.00 9.49 2.20
N GLY A 170 -20.46 9.84 0.99
CA GLY A 170 -20.75 11.21 0.60
C GLY A 170 -19.55 12.03 0.09
N GLN A 171 -18.38 11.41 -0.06
CA GLN A 171 -17.22 12.02 -0.72
C GLN A 171 -16.94 11.36 -2.07
N GLU A 172 -16.38 12.14 -2.99
CA GLU A 172 -15.85 11.63 -4.26
C GLU A 172 -14.51 10.90 -4.03
N PRO A 173 -14.20 9.87 -4.84
CA PRO A 173 -12.90 9.21 -4.78
C PRO A 173 -11.78 10.20 -5.10
N PRO A 174 -10.57 10.00 -4.54
CA PRO A 174 -9.40 10.79 -4.89
C PRO A 174 -9.05 10.64 -6.38
N GLU A 175 -8.35 11.65 -6.92
CA GLU A 175 -7.88 11.65 -8.31
C GLU A 175 -7.01 10.41 -8.61
N ASP A 176 -6.09 10.08 -7.70
CA ASP A 176 -5.41 8.80 -7.69
C ASP A 176 -6.19 7.79 -6.85
N TRP A 177 -6.78 6.79 -7.49
CA TRP A 177 -7.51 5.72 -6.82
C TRP A 177 -6.67 4.94 -5.80
N ASN A 178 -5.33 4.95 -5.92
CA ASN A 178 -4.46 4.33 -4.91
C ASN A 178 -4.51 5.09 -3.58
N ASP A 179 -4.97 6.32 -3.55
CA ASP A 179 -5.14 7.06 -2.30
C ASP A 179 -6.48 6.77 -1.61
N ALA A 180 -7.38 6.00 -2.24
CA ALA A 180 -8.63 5.55 -1.65
C ALA A 180 -8.38 4.35 -0.71
N ILE A 181 -7.67 4.58 0.39
CA ILE A 181 -7.25 3.52 1.32
C ILE A 181 -7.72 3.75 2.75
N GLY A 182 -8.01 2.65 3.44
CA GLY A 182 -8.19 2.60 4.88
C GLY A 182 -7.71 1.28 5.45
N LEU A 183 -6.99 1.34 6.57
CA LEU A 183 -6.72 0.14 7.36
C LEU A 183 -7.93 -0.17 8.22
N VAL A 184 -8.39 -1.42 8.14
CA VAL A 184 -9.55 -1.92 8.85
C VAL A 184 -9.07 -3.01 9.81
N PRO A 185 -8.89 -2.70 11.11
CA PRO A 185 -8.40 -3.67 12.07
C PRO A 185 -9.19 -4.99 12.04
N PHE A 186 -8.48 -6.11 12.19
CA PHE A 186 -9.00 -7.49 12.17
C PHE A 186 -9.51 -7.99 10.82
N ALA A 187 -10.04 -7.11 9.96
CA ALA A 187 -10.45 -7.50 8.61
C ALA A 187 -9.24 -7.87 7.73
N ASP A 188 -8.07 -7.30 8.02
CA ASP A 188 -6.82 -7.58 7.32
C ASP A 188 -6.24 -8.98 7.60
N TYR A 189 -6.84 -9.78 8.50
CA TYR A 189 -6.43 -11.16 8.75
C TYR A 189 -7.01 -12.14 7.72
N PHE A 190 -8.06 -11.75 7.02
CA PHE A 190 -8.67 -12.62 6.01
C PHE A 190 -7.76 -12.68 4.78
N ASN A 191 -7.21 -13.87 4.53
CA ASN A 191 -6.40 -14.12 3.34
C ASN A 191 -7.26 -14.13 2.08
N HIS A 192 -6.64 -13.79 0.94
CA HIS A 192 -7.24 -13.98 -0.36
C HIS A 192 -7.30 -15.47 -0.72
N SER A 193 -8.39 -15.90 -1.34
CA SER A 193 -8.47 -17.20 -2.02
C SER A 193 -9.17 -17.01 -3.36
N ASP A 194 -8.74 -17.74 -4.38
CA ASP A 194 -9.31 -17.60 -5.73
C ASP A 194 -10.79 -18.06 -5.78
N ASP A 195 -11.19 -18.92 -4.84
CA ASP A 195 -12.57 -19.39 -4.62
C ASP A 195 -13.39 -18.49 -3.67
N ALA A 196 -12.85 -17.34 -3.26
CA ALA A 196 -13.53 -16.45 -2.32
C ALA A 196 -14.84 -15.91 -2.92
N ARG A 197 -15.97 -16.30 -2.31
CA ARG A 197 -17.27 -15.68 -2.58
C ARG A 197 -17.24 -14.26 -2.02
N LYS A 198 -17.51 -13.27 -2.86
CA LYS A 198 -17.43 -11.84 -2.50
C LYS A 198 -18.24 -11.52 -1.23
N GLY A 199 -17.55 -11.19 -0.14
CA GLY A 199 -18.18 -10.60 1.04
C GLY A 199 -18.79 -9.25 0.67
N LYS A 200 -20.05 -9.03 1.04
CA LYS A 200 -20.73 -7.73 0.83
C LYS A 200 -20.56 -6.88 2.09
N SER A 201 -20.16 -5.63 1.93
CA SER A 201 -20.30 -4.64 2.99
C SER A 201 -21.80 -4.36 3.20
N LEU A 202 -22.28 -4.56 4.42
CA LEU A 202 -23.63 -4.16 4.80
C LEU A 202 -23.60 -2.73 5.34
N PRO A 203 -24.61 -1.90 5.03
CA PRO A 203 -24.72 -0.58 5.62
C PRO A 203 -24.87 -0.68 7.15
N PRO A 204 -24.43 0.34 7.91
CA PRO A 204 -24.58 0.35 9.36
C PRO A 204 -26.06 0.23 9.76
N SER A 205 -26.33 -0.58 10.78
CA SER A 205 -27.66 -0.68 11.38
C SER A 205 -28.02 0.65 12.04
N LYS A 206 -29.26 1.10 11.80
CA LYS A 206 -29.86 2.22 12.54
C LYS A 206 -30.49 1.64 13.80
N ASP A 207 -29.73 1.58 14.87
CA ASP A 207 -30.27 1.45 16.23
C ASP A 207 -29.79 2.63 17.08
#